data_AF-A0A520EQP7-F1
#
_entry.id   AF-A0A520EQP7-F1
#
_cell.length_a   1.000
_cell.length_b   1.000
_cell.length_c   1.000
_cell.angle_alpha   90.00
_cell.angle_beta   90.00
_cell.angle_gamma   90.00
#
_symmetry.space_group_name_H-M   'P 1'
#
loop_
_entity.id
_entity.type
_entity.pdbx_description
1 polymer ?
#
loop_
_entity_poly.entity_id
_entity_poly.type
_entity_poly.pdbx_seq_one_letter_code
_entity_poly.pdbx_strand_id
1 'polypeptide(L)'
;MTFTAAAVQFEPTLFAKESNVAALSDLVEKAASDGARLITTPEMATTGYCFHDTEEAATVVEQIPGPTTETFAEIASRRNCYIVVGMPEVDATSGLFYN
;
A
#
# COMPACT_ATOMS: atom_id res chain seq x y z
N MET A 1 -12.64 21.34 -12.10
CA MET A 1 -13.19 20.07 -11.61
C MET A 1 -12.91 19.98 -10.12
N THR A 2 -13.89 19.56 -9.32
CA THR A 2 -13.74 19.31 -7.89
C THR A 2 -13.69 17.80 -7.65
N PHE A 3 -12.99 17.37 -6.61
CA PHE A 3 -12.97 15.99 -6.16
C PHE A 3 -12.75 15.93 -4.65
N THR A 4 -13.19 14.83 -4.04
CA THR A 4 -12.92 14.54 -2.62
C THR A 4 -11.63 13.73 -2.52
N ALA A 5 -10.73 14.14 -1.63
CA ALA A 5 -9.54 13.40 -1.28
C ALA A 5 -9.66 12.82 0.13
N ALA A 6 -9.05 11.67 0.38
CA ALA A 6 -8.94 11.06 1.69
C ALA A 6 -7.48 10.73 2.01
N ALA A 7 -7.06 10.99 3.24
CA ALA A 7 -5.80 10.52 3.80
C ALA A 7 -6.12 9.45 4.84
N VAL A 8 -5.64 8.23 4.61
CA VAL A 8 -5.81 7.12 5.54
C VAL A 8 -4.76 7.22 6.64
N GLN A 9 -5.19 7.11 7.89
CA GLN A 9 -4.29 6.89 9.03
C GLN A 9 -4.41 5.42 9.44
N PHE A 10 -3.27 4.74 9.52
CA PHE A 10 -3.20 3.30 9.75
C PHE A 10 -1.94 2.95 10.54
N GLU A 11 -2.04 1.99 11.46
CA GLU A 11 -0.93 1.44 12.23
C GLU A 11 -0.61 0.03 11.70
N PRO A 12 0.37 -0.14 10.81
CA PRO A 12 0.78 -1.46 10.35
C PRO A 12 1.53 -2.22 11.45
N THR A 13 1.27 -3.52 11.55
CA THR A 13 2.07 -4.42 12.39
C THR A 13 3.34 -4.84 11.64
N LEU A 14 4.51 -4.64 12.26
CA LEU A 14 5.79 -4.93 11.63
C LEU A 14 5.85 -6.39 11.12
N PHE A 15 6.26 -6.56 9.87
CA PHE A 15 6.36 -7.84 9.14
C PHE A 15 5.04 -8.58 8.84
N ALA A 16 3.90 -8.11 9.33
CA ALA A 16 2.60 -8.77 9.16
C ALA A 16 1.92 -8.37 7.84
N LYS A 17 2.63 -8.55 6.71
CA LYS A 17 2.26 -8.01 5.40
C LYS A 17 0.83 -8.34 4.98
N GLU A 18 0.46 -9.61 5.02
CA GLU A 18 -0.87 -10.07 4.58
C GLU A 18 -2.00 -9.42 5.38
N SER A 19 -1.91 -9.39 6.72
CA SER A 19 -2.92 -8.75 7.57
C SER A 19 -2.95 -7.24 7.42
N ASN A 20 -1.79 -6.60 7.21
CA ASN A 20 -1.72 -5.16 6.98
C ASN A 20 -2.38 -4.78 5.66
N VAL A 21 -2.06 -5.49 4.57
CA VAL A 21 -2.66 -5.25 3.24
C VAL A 21 -4.18 -5.43 3.32
N ALA A 22 -4.66 -6.49 3.97
CA ALA A 22 -6.09 -6.71 4.15
C ALA A 22 -6.75 -5.55 4.91
N ALA A 23 -6.25 -5.18 6.09
CA ALA A 23 -6.82 -4.10 6.90
C ALA A 23 -6.73 -2.72 6.21
N LEU A 24 -5.61 -2.44 5.54
CA LEU A 24 -5.43 -1.20 4.78
C LEU A 24 -6.39 -1.13 3.58
N SER A 25 -6.61 -2.26 2.90
CA SER A 25 -7.54 -2.37 1.79
C SER A 25 -8.98 -2.06 2.20
N ASP A 26 -9.41 -2.50 3.39
CA ASP A 26 -10.74 -2.19 3.94
C ASP A 26 -10.92 -0.68 4.20
N LEU A 27 -9.88 0.00 4.72
CA LEU A 27 -9.89 1.44 4.94
C LEU A 27 -9.95 2.23 3.63
N VAL A 28 -9.20 1.79 2.62
CA VAL A 28 -9.20 2.40 1.28
C VAL A 28 -10.55 2.17 0.59
N GLU A 29 -11.10 0.96 0.64
CA GLU A 29 -12.42 0.62 0.07
C GLU A 29 -13.53 1.43 0.75
N LYS A 30 -13.42 1.65 2.07
CA LYS A 30 -14.32 2.56 2.79
C LYS A 30 -14.21 3.99 2.30
N ALA A 31 -13.00 4.55 2.22
CA ALA A 31 -12.80 5.92 1.76
C ALA A 31 -13.34 6.13 0.33
N ALA A 32 -13.12 5.15 -0.56
CA ALA A 32 -13.66 5.16 -1.91
C ALA A 32 -15.20 5.09 -1.91
N SER A 33 -15.79 4.25 -1.06
CA SER A 33 -17.25 4.14 -0.89
C SER A 33 -17.88 5.42 -0.34
N ASP A 34 -17.14 6.18 0.49
CA ASP A 34 -17.54 7.49 1.00
C ASP A 34 -17.35 8.62 -0.05
N GLY A 35 -16.92 8.29 -1.27
CA GLY A 35 -16.86 9.20 -2.42
C GLY A 35 -15.49 9.83 -2.69
N ALA A 36 -14.43 9.39 -2.00
CA ALA A 36 -13.08 9.85 -2.30
C ALA A 36 -12.61 9.37 -3.68
N ARG A 37 -12.08 10.29 -4.50
CA ARG A 37 -11.50 10.00 -5.82
C ARG A 37 -9.98 9.92 -5.81
N LEU A 38 -9.34 10.48 -4.80
CA LEU A 38 -7.90 10.34 -4.53
C LEU A 38 -7.74 9.90 -3.08
N ILE A 39 -7.06 8.79 -2.87
CA ILE A 39 -6.86 8.19 -1.55
C ILE A 39 -5.35 7.98 -1.38
N THR A 40 -4.78 8.45 -0.27
CA THR A 40 -3.38 8.18 0.07
C THR A 40 -3.32 7.32 1.32
N THR A 41 -2.40 6.36 1.34
CA THR A 41 -2.02 5.61 2.52
C THR A 41 -0.74 6.21 3.12
N PRO A 42 -0.39 5.85 4.38
CA PRO A 42 0.91 6.19 4.94
C PRO A 42 2.08 5.53 4.19
N GLU A 43 3.28 6.04 4.45
CA GLU A 43 4.55 5.41 4.10
C GLU A 43 4.64 4.01 4.70
N MET A 44 5.10 3.02 3.92
CA MET A 44 5.30 1.63 4.36
C MET A 44 4.09 0.98 5.06
N ALA A 45 2.88 1.42 4.71
CA ALA A 45 1.63 1.01 5.35
C ALA A 45 1.31 -0.49 5.21
N THR A 46 2.01 -1.21 4.34
CA THR A 46 1.82 -2.63 4.10
C THR A 46 2.67 -3.52 5.01
N THR A 47 3.73 -2.99 5.63
CA THR A 47 4.76 -3.84 6.28
C THR A 47 5.26 -3.32 7.63
N GLY A 48 5.02 -2.04 7.93
CA GLY A 48 5.69 -1.35 9.03
C GLY A 48 7.00 -0.70 8.57
N TYR A 49 7.52 0.20 9.40
CA TYR A 49 8.60 1.10 8.97
C TYR A 49 10.01 0.70 9.46
N CYS A 50 10.11 0.28 10.72
CA CYS A 50 11.38 0.20 11.42
C CYS A 50 12.11 -1.13 11.17
N PHE A 51 12.56 -1.38 9.94
CA PHE A 51 13.48 -2.48 9.65
C PHE A 51 14.88 -2.18 10.18
N HIS A 52 15.54 -3.20 10.75
CA HIS A 52 16.88 -3.08 11.27
C HIS A 52 17.94 -3.10 10.17
N ASP A 53 17.77 -3.98 9.19
CA ASP A 53 18.72 -4.22 8.11
C ASP A 53 18.01 -4.68 6.82
N THR A 54 18.81 -4.90 5.77
CA THR A 54 18.31 -5.37 4.48
C THR A 54 17.81 -6.82 4.52
N GLU A 55 18.27 -7.65 5.46
CA GLU A 55 17.80 -9.03 5.58
C GLU A 55 16.36 -9.06 6.09
N GLU A 56 16.03 -8.20 7.07
CA GLU A 56 14.65 -8.01 7.54
C GLU A 56 13.75 -7.45 6.43
N ALA A 57 14.19 -6.42 5.70
CA ALA A 57 13.42 -5.86 4.58
C ALA A 57 13.16 -6.90 3.48
N ALA A 58 14.14 -7.76 3.19
CA ALA A 58 14.02 -8.81 2.17
C ALA A 58 12.87 -9.80 2.44
N THR A 59 12.40 -9.91 3.69
CA THR A 59 11.27 -10.78 4.04
C THR A 59 9.91 -10.26 3.58
N VAL A 60 9.82 -8.97 3.24
CA VAL A 60 8.54 -8.31 2.98
C VAL A 60 8.48 -7.45 1.71
N VAL A 61 9.62 -7.13 1.07
CA VAL A 61 9.66 -6.44 -0.23
C VAL A 61 8.88 -7.20 -1.31
N GLU A 62 8.30 -6.47 -2.25
CA GLU A 62 7.63 -7.03 -3.43
C GLU A 62 8.11 -6.34 -4.70
N GLN A 63 8.06 -7.05 -5.83
CA GLN A 63 8.20 -6.39 -7.13
C GLN A 63 6.93 -5.60 -7.45
N ILE A 64 7.08 -4.57 -8.28
CA ILE A 64 5.95 -3.89 -8.92
C ILE A 64 5.95 -4.24 -10.42
N PRO A 65 4.85 -4.79 -10.99
CA PRO A 65 3.62 -5.20 -10.30
C PRO A 65 3.81 -6.46 -9.45
N GLY A 66 2.95 -6.59 -8.43
CA GLY A 66 2.91 -7.71 -7.48
C GLY A 66 1.63 -7.71 -6.62
N PRO A 67 1.50 -8.66 -5.67
CA PRO A 67 0.25 -8.93 -4.95
C PRO A 67 -0.38 -7.72 -4.27
N THR A 68 0.43 -6.86 -3.64
CA THR A 68 -0.05 -5.61 -3.04
C THR A 68 -0.64 -4.69 -4.09
N THR A 69 0.10 -4.41 -5.17
CA THR A 69 -0.37 -3.51 -6.23
C THR A 69 -1.58 -4.05 -6.97
N GLU A 70 -1.70 -5.38 -7.13
CA GLU A 70 -2.89 -6.03 -7.70
C GLU A 70 -4.12 -5.79 -6.83
N THR A 71 -4.00 -6.00 -5.51
CA THR A 71 -5.08 -5.77 -4.54
C THR A 71 -5.63 -4.34 -4.64
N PHE A 72 -4.76 -3.33 -4.62
CA PHE A 72 -5.19 -1.93 -4.69
C PHE A 72 -5.62 -1.52 -6.12
N ALA A 73 -5.05 -2.12 -7.17
CA ALA A 73 -5.49 -1.87 -8.55
C ALA A 73 -6.92 -2.36 -8.80
N GLU A 74 -7.31 -3.50 -8.22
CA GLU A 74 -8.69 -4.00 -8.28
C GLU A 74 -9.67 -3.03 -7.62
N ILE A 75 -9.31 -2.48 -6.46
CA ILE A 75 -10.10 -1.46 -5.76
C ILE A 75 -10.23 -0.19 -6.61
N ALA A 76 -9.09 0.35 -7.08
CA ALA A 76 -9.05 1.55 -7.91
C ALA A 76 -9.96 1.42 -9.15
N SER A 77 -9.88 0.27 -9.83
CA SER A 77 -10.67 -0.05 -11.01
C SER A 77 -12.17 -0.12 -10.68
N ARG A 78 -12.55 -0.93 -9.68
CA ARG A 78 -13.95 -1.11 -9.27
C ARG A 78 -14.61 0.18 -8.77
N ARG A 79 -13.84 1.02 -8.06
CA ARG A 79 -14.34 2.25 -7.41
C ARG A 79 -14.11 3.52 -8.23
N ASN A 80 -13.43 3.41 -9.37
CA ASN A 80 -13.09 4.55 -10.23
C ASN A 80 -12.38 5.69 -9.46
N CYS A 81 -11.37 5.32 -8.66
CA CYS A 81 -10.56 6.23 -7.87
C CYS A 81 -9.06 6.01 -8.11
N TYR A 82 -8.25 6.95 -7.63
CA TYR A 82 -6.79 6.84 -7.59
C TYR A 82 -6.34 6.54 -6.17
N ILE A 83 -5.36 5.65 -6.04
CA ILE A 83 -4.80 5.23 -4.75
C ILE A 83 -3.29 5.41 -4.79
N VAL A 84 -2.74 6.12 -3.81
CA VAL A 84 -1.30 6.22 -3.54
C VAL A 84 -0.99 5.27 -2.39
N VAL A 85 -0.18 4.25 -2.65
CA VAL A 85 0.15 3.18 -1.69
C VAL A 85 1.65 3.26 -1.36
N GLY A 86 1.99 3.30 -0.07
CA GLY A 86 3.37 3.18 0.42
C GLY A 86 3.71 1.72 0.74
N MET A 87 4.72 1.15 0.07
CA MET A 87 5.15 -0.23 0.23
C MET A 87 6.64 -0.40 -0.10
N PRO A 88 7.35 -1.37 0.50
CA PRO A 88 8.72 -1.67 0.10
C PRO A 88 8.76 -2.41 -1.24
N GLU A 89 9.48 -1.84 -2.19
CA GLU A 89 9.69 -2.42 -3.53
C GLU A 89 11.07 -3.10 -3.63
N VAL A 90 11.16 -4.18 -4.40
CA VAL A 90 12.44 -4.70 -4.93
C VAL A 90 12.44 -4.61 -6.45
N ASP A 91 13.46 -3.95 -7.03
CA ASP A 91 13.63 -3.92 -8.47
C ASP A 91 14.14 -5.28 -8.99
N ALA A 92 13.46 -5.82 -10.00
CA ALA A 92 13.77 -7.11 -10.59
C ALA A 92 15.15 -7.17 -11.27
N THR A 93 15.68 -6.02 -11.71
CA THR A 93 16.91 -5.98 -12.50
C THR A 93 18.15 -5.79 -11.62
N SER A 94 18.10 -4.83 -10.71
CA SER A 94 19.22 -4.45 -9.85
C SER A 94 19.22 -5.18 -8.50
N GLY A 95 18.07 -5.70 -8.06
CA GLY A 95 17.89 -6.24 -6.72
C GLY A 95 17.91 -5.17 -5.62
N LEU A 96 17.88 -3.88 -5.98
CA LEU A 96 17.83 -2.77 -5.02
C LEU A 96 16.42 -2.67 -4.41
N PHE A 97 16.39 -2.30 -3.13
CA PHE A 97 15.15 -2.06 -2.40
C PHE A 97 14.83 -0.58 -2.34
N TYR A 98 13.54 -0.25 -2.46
CA TYR A 98 13.02 1.11 -2.43
C TYR A 98 11.86 1.22 -1.44
N ASN A 99 11.60 2.46 -1.03
CA ASN A 99 10.43 2.90 -0.28
C ASN A 99 9.66 3.88 -1.16
#